data_AF-X1LSJ5-F1
#
_entry.id   AF-X1LSJ5-F1
#
_cell.length_a   1.000
_cell.length_b   1.000
_cell.length_c   1.000
_cell.angle_alpha   90.00
_cell.angle_beta   90.00
_cell.angle_gamma   90.00
#
_symmetry.space_group_name_H-M   'P 1'
#
loop_
_entity.id
_entity.type
_entity.pdbx_description
1 polymer ?
#
loop_
_entity_poly.entity_id
_entity_poly.type
_entity_poly.pdbx_seq_one_letter_code
_entity_poly.pdbx_strand_id
1 'polypeptide(L)' 'YIPSNGPGADFTSFPATVKAAEYAYKEAGITDPRKEIDAAEVHDCFTITELINCQDLQFCDRGMAPEELKNG' A
#
# COMPACT_ATOMS: atom_id res chain seq x y z
N TYR A 1 -11.56 14.10 2.60
CA TYR A 1 -11.38 13.68 1.20
C TYR A 1 -10.64 14.81 0.51
N ILE A 2 -9.40 14.57 0.07
CA ILE A 2 -8.66 15.51 -0.77
C ILE A 2 -8.95 15.09 -2.22
N PRO A 3 -9.53 15.96 -3.06
CA PRO A 3 -9.75 15.62 -4.48
C PRO A 3 -8.41 15.28 -5.14
N SER A 4 -8.40 14.32 -6.07
CA SER A 4 -7.17 13.88 -6.75
C SER A 4 -6.38 15.02 -7.42
N ASN A 5 -7.03 16.14 -7.73
CA ASN A 5 -6.45 17.31 -8.39
C ASN A 5 -6.51 18.58 -7.51
N GLY A 6 -6.76 18.43 -6.20
CA GLY A 6 -6.83 19.55 -5.25
C GLY A 6 -5.46 19.90 -4.64
N PRO A 7 -5.29 21.12 -4.09
CA PRO A 7 -4.11 21.44 -3.30
C PRO A 7 -3.95 20.45 -2.14
N GLY A 8 -2.77 19.82 -2.05
CA GLY A 8 -2.48 18.78 -1.05
C GLY A 8 -2.79 17.35 -1.48
N ALA A 9 -3.14 17.12 -2.76
CA ALA A 9 -3.24 15.78 -3.32
C ALA A 9 -1.86 15.10 -3.32
N ASP A 10 -1.83 13.87 -2.81
CA ASP A 10 -0.65 13.03 -2.82
C ASP A 10 -0.73 12.05 -3.98
N PHE A 11 0.18 12.19 -4.94
CA PHE A 11 0.21 11.38 -6.16
C PHE A 11 0.99 10.06 -6.00
N THR A 12 1.61 9.87 -4.83
CA THR A 12 2.43 8.68 -4.53
C THR A 12 1.71 7.71 -3.59
N SER A 13 0.39 7.79 -3.55
CA SER A 13 -0.49 6.91 -2.78
C SER A 13 -1.89 6.90 -3.39
N PHE A 14 -2.60 5.80 -3.19
CA PHE A 14 -3.98 5.58 -3.53
C PHE A 14 -4.80 5.54 -2.24
N PRO A 15 -5.46 6.65 -1.84
CA PRO A 15 -6.27 6.68 -0.63
C PRO A 15 -7.39 5.64 -0.58
N ALA A 16 -7.82 5.16 -1.75
CA ALA A 16 -8.77 4.05 -1.86
C ALA A 16 -8.14 2.72 -1.42
N THR A 17 -6.92 2.43 -1.86
CA THR A 17 -6.17 1.22 -1.47
C THR A 17 -5.92 1.18 0.02
N VAL A 18 -5.44 2.30 0.61
CA VAL A 18 -5.19 2.39 2.06
C VAL A 18 -6.46 2.06 2.86
N LYS A 19 -7.59 2.67 2.51
CA LYS A 19 -8.88 2.41 3.19
C LYS A 19 -9.37 0.98 2.99
N ALA A 20 -9.22 0.44 1.78
CA ALA A 20 -9.60 -0.94 1.50
C ALA A 20 -8.76 -1.92 2.32
N ALA A 21 -7.45 -1.67 2.44
CA ALA A 21 -6.54 -2.43 3.28
C ALA A 21 -6.94 -2.37 4.76
N GLU A 22 -7.17 -1.17 5.30
CA GLU A 22 -7.62 -0.97 6.69
C GLU A 22 -8.90 -1.77 7.01
N TYR A 23 -9.89 -1.77 6.10
CA TYR A 23 -11.12 -2.53 6.28
C TYR A 23 -10.88 -4.03 6.20
N ALA A 24 -10.13 -4.49 5.20
CA ALA A 24 -9.80 -5.90 5.04
C ALA A 24 -9.03 -6.47 6.24
N TYR A 25 -8.00 -5.75 6.73
CA TYR A 25 -7.23 -6.16 7.90
C TYR A 25 -8.08 -6.18 9.17
N LYS A 26 -8.94 -5.17 9.36
CA LYS A 26 -9.88 -5.16 10.49
C LYS A 26 -10.84 -6.33 10.46
N GLU A 27 -11.40 -6.67 9.29
CA GLU A 27 -12.30 -7.82 9.12
C GLU A 27 -11.58 -9.15 9.35
N ALA A 28 -10.32 -9.26 8.91
CA ALA A 28 -9.49 -10.45 9.09
C ALA A 28 -8.86 -10.56 10.49
N GLY A 29 -8.92 -9.50 11.31
CA GLY A 29 -8.24 -9.43 12.61
C GLY A 29 -6.72 -9.28 12.52
N ILE A 30 -6.19 -8.85 11.36
CA ILE A 30 -4.77 -8.61 11.12
C ILE A 30 -4.37 -7.26 11.72
N THR A 31 -3.24 -7.24 12.42
CA THR A 31 -2.71 -6.05 13.12
C THR A 31 -1.35 -5.59 12.62
N ASP A 32 -0.57 -6.52 12.05
CA ASP A 32 0.73 -6.30 11.43
C ASP A 32 0.77 -7.06 10.09
N PRO A 33 0.24 -6.45 9.01
CA PRO A 33 0.16 -7.09 7.69
C PRO A 33 1.51 -7.61 7.19
N ARG A 34 2.61 -6.91 7.50
CA ARG A 34 3.96 -7.31 7.10
C ARG A 34 4.41 -8.61 7.77
N LYS A 35 3.97 -8.90 9.00
CA LYS A 35 4.29 -10.16 9.68
C LYS A 35 3.25 -11.27 9.46
N GLU A 36 2.00 -10.90 9.23
CA GLU A 36 0.88 -11.84 9.22
C GLU A 36 0.48 -12.31 7.80
N ILE A 37 0.98 -11.67 6.75
CA ILE A 37 0.72 -12.04 5.35
C ILE A 37 1.98 -12.61 4.72
N ASP A 38 1.94 -13.90 4.40
CA ASP A 38 3.06 -14.62 3.78
C ASP A 38 3.20 -14.32 2.28
N ALA A 39 2.11 -13.95 1.62
CA ALA A 39 2.08 -13.67 0.18
C ALA A 39 0.95 -12.70 -0.16
N ALA A 40 1.19 -11.83 -1.14
CA ALA A 40 0.20 -10.90 -1.66
C ALA A 40 0.28 -10.83 -3.20
N GLU A 41 -0.88 -10.73 -3.83
CA GLU A 41 -1.01 -10.34 -5.24
C GLU A 41 -1.50 -8.89 -5.26
N VAL A 42 -0.79 -8.03 -5.98
CA VAL A 42 -1.07 -6.59 -6.04
C VAL A 42 -1.37 -6.17 -7.48
N HIS A 43 -2.15 -5.10 -7.66
CA HIS A 43 -2.46 -4.61 -8.99
C HIS A 43 -1.29 -3.80 -9.58
N ASP A 44 -0.43 -4.48 -10.34
CA ASP A 44 0.87 -4.02 -10.82
C ASP A 44 0.87 -3.63 -12.31
N CYS A 45 -0.18 -2.94 -12.78
CA CYS A 45 -0.30 -2.53 -14.19
C CYS A 45 0.91 -1.75 -14.73
N PHE A 46 1.69 -1.13 -13.83
CA PHE A 46 3.05 -0.64 -14.07
C PHE A 46 3.95 -0.93 -12.86
N THR A 47 5.27 -1.02 -13.06
CA THR A 47 6.23 -1.27 -11.97
C THR A 47 6.14 -0.25 -10.83
N ILE A 48 5.86 1.01 -11.13
CA ILE A 48 5.65 2.03 -10.08
C ILE A 48 4.39 1.76 -9.24
N THR A 49 3.36 1.16 -9.83
CA THR A 49 2.10 0.85 -9.12
C THR A 49 2.29 -0.29 -8.12
N GLU A 50 3.16 -1.25 -8.40
CA GLU A 50 3.58 -2.28 -7.45
C GLU A 50 4.15 -1.64 -6.18
N LEU A 51 5.12 -0.72 -6.33
CA LEU A 51 5.75 -0.02 -5.21
C LEU A 51 4.74 0.77 -4.36
N ILE A 52 3.85 1.52 -5.01
CA ILE A 52 2.81 2.30 -4.32
C ILE A 52 1.83 1.37 -3.59
N ASN A 53 1.41 0.27 -4.22
CA ASN A 53 0.50 -0.68 -3.58
C ASN A 53 1.16 -1.37 -2.38
N CYS A 54 2.44 -1.75 -2.44
CA CYS A 54 3.13 -2.38 -1.31
C CYS A 54 3.17 -1.49 -0.06
N GLN A 55 3.41 -0.18 -0.21
CA GLN A 55 3.36 0.75 0.94
C GLN A 55 1.92 1.02 1.40
N ASP A 56 0.96 1.13 0.47
CA ASP A 56 -0.43 1.47 0.82
C ASP A 56 -1.17 0.28 1.47
N LEU A 57 -0.73 -0.94 1.17
CA LEU A 57 -1.09 -2.18 1.86
C LEU A 57 -0.29 -2.39 3.15
N GLN A 58 0.53 -1.41 3.58
CA GLN A 58 1.25 -1.44 4.84
C GLN A 58 2.25 -2.62 4.98
N PHE A 59 2.78 -3.13 3.86
CA PHE A 59 3.87 -4.11 3.88
C PHE A 59 5.23 -3.45 4.15
N CYS A 60 5.32 -2.14 3.94
CA CYS A 60 6.52 -1.36 4.21
C CYS A 60 6.15 0.07 4.56
N ASP A 61 7.09 0.78 5.16
CA ASP A 61 6.94 2.20 5.40
C ASP A 61 6.88 2.97 4.08
N ARG A 62 6.21 4.12 4.14
CA ARG A 62 6.03 4.97 2.98
C ARG A 62 7.37 5.33 2.34
N GLY A 63 7.51 5.08 1.04
CA GLY A 63 8.73 5.33 0.28
C GLY A 63 9.84 4.28 0.44
N MET A 64 9.65 3.24 1.27
CA MET A 64 10.65 2.17 1.48
C MET A 64 10.44 0.95 0.59
N ALA A 65 9.34 0.87 -0.16
CA ALA A 65 9.07 -0.23 -1.08
C ALA A 65 10.26 -0.53 -2.04
N PRO A 66 10.95 0.46 -2.66
CA PRO A 66 12.07 0.17 -3.54
C PRO A 66 13.24 -0.54 -2.85
N GLU A 67 13.53 -0.18 -1.60
CA GLU A 67 14.58 -0.78 -0.78
C GLU A 67 14.20 -2.20 -0.35
N GLU A 68 12.98 -2.40 0.13
CA GLU A 68 12.47 -3.73 0.52
C GLU A 68 12.52 -4.70 -0.67
N LEU A 69 11.99 -4.31 -1.83
CA LEU A 69 11.98 -5.17 -3.02
C LEU A 69 13.39 -5.55 -3.52
N LYS A 70 14.39 -4.67 -3.31
CA LYS A 70 15.79 -4.99 -3.66
C LYS A 70 16.42 -6.00 -2.70
N ASN A 71 15.97 -6.01 -1.45
CA ASN A 71 16.56 -6.83 -0.39
C ASN A 71 15.88 -8.19 -0.23
N GLY A 72 14.68 -8.36 -0.80
CA GLY A 72 13.87 -9.59 -0.72
C GLY A 72 13.08 -9.69 0.57
#